data_AF-A0A6G3XLV6-F1
#
_entry.id   AF-A0A6G3XLV6-F1
#
_cell.length_a   1.000
_cell.length_b   1.000
_cell.length_c   1.000
_cell.angle_alpha   90.00
_cell.angle_beta   90.00
_cell.angle_gamma   90.00
#
_symmetry.space_group_name_H-M   'P 1'
#
loop_
_entity.id
_entity.type
_entity.pdbx_description
1 polymer ?
#
loop_
_entity_poly.entity_id
_entity_poly.type
_entity_poly.pdbx_seq_one_letter_code
_entity_poly.pdbx_strand_id
1 'polypeptide(L)'
;ALKRRLSTLRLGDPLDKNTDIGAINSSEQLARITALVETGEAEGAERWSAPCELPSSGYWFAPTLFTNVTQAHTVARDEIFGPVLSVLSFRTPDEAVAKAN
;
A
#
# COMPACT_ATOMS: atom_id res chain seq x y z
N ALA A 1 7.98 6.92 11.64
CA ALA A 1 7.41 5.80 12.43
C ALA A 1 6.81 4.72 11.53
N LEU A 2 5.93 5.06 10.58
CA LEU A 2 5.27 4.10 9.67
C LEU A 2 6.25 3.25 8.85
N LYS A 3 7.21 3.86 8.14
CA LYS A 3 8.23 3.13 7.38
C LYS A 3 8.92 2.05 8.23
N ARG A 4 9.35 2.40 9.46
CA ARG A 4 9.94 1.46 10.41
C ARG A 4 8.99 0.31 10.76
N ARG A 5 7.70 0.58 11.03
CA ARG A 5 6.72 -0.49 11.33
C ARG A 5 6.50 -1.40 10.13
N LEU A 6 6.35 -0.83 8.93
CA LEU A 6 6.18 -1.61 7.70
C LEU A 6 7.40 -2.50 7.41
N SER A 7 8.61 -2.03 7.70
CA SER A 7 9.84 -2.82 7.57
C SER A 7 9.96 -4.00 8.54
N THR A 8 9.12 -4.09 9.58
CA THR A 8 9.13 -5.27 10.48
C THR A 8 8.09 -6.32 10.10
N LEU A 9 7.27 -6.07 9.07
CA LEU A 9 6.20 -7.00 8.70
C LEU A 9 6.79 -8.21 7.97
N ARG A 10 6.35 -9.40 8.37
CA ARG A 10 6.78 -10.68 7.80
C ARG A 10 5.78 -11.12 6.74
N LEU A 11 6.30 -11.31 5.52
CA LEU A 11 5.55 -11.92 4.43
C LEU A 11 5.74 -13.43 4.49
N GLY A 12 4.66 -14.20 4.32
CA GLY A 12 4.77 -15.64 4.42
C GLY A 12 3.45 -16.40 4.36
N ASP A 13 3.54 -17.69 4.67
CA ASP A 13 2.40 -18.60 4.66
C ASP A 13 1.33 -18.11 5.67
N PRO A 14 0.06 -17.93 5.25
CA PRO A 14 -1.01 -17.53 6.16
C PRO A 14 -1.27 -18.51 7.31
N LEU A 15 -0.79 -19.76 7.23
CA LEU A 15 -0.87 -20.75 8.30
C LEU A 15 0.28 -20.62 9.32
N ASP A 16 1.35 -19.89 9.02
CA ASP A 16 2.38 -19.53 9.99
C ASP A 16 1.87 -18.41 10.90
N LYS A 17 1.86 -18.67 12.21
CA LYS A 17 1.42 -17.72 13.25
C LYS A 17 2.29 -16.46 13.33
N ASN A 18 3.45 -16.46 12.71
CA ASN A 18 4.36 -15.32 12.66
C ASN A 18 4.22 -14.48 11.38
N THR A 19 3.36 -14.86 10.44
CA THR A 19 3.09 -14.11 9.22
C THR A 19 2.21 -12.91 9.53
N ASP A 20 2.64 -11.73 9.08
CA ASP A 20 1.82 -10.51 9.13
C ASP A 20 1.03 -10.33 7.82
N ILE A 21 1.62 -10.68 6.68
CA ILE A 21 1.05 -10.44 5.33
C ILE A 21 1.16 -11.71 4.48
N GLY A 22 0.01 -12.22 4.04
CA GLY A 22 -0.09 -13.35 3.11
C GLY A 22 0.00 -12.94 1.64
N ALA A 23 -0.01 -13.95 0.76
CA ALA A 23 -0.05 -13.75 -0.68
C ALA A 23 -1.36 -13.08 -1.12
N ILE A 24 -1.28 -12.33 -2.21
CA ILE A 24 -2.45 -11.90 -2.98
C ILE A 24 -3.13 -13.15 -3.57
N ASN A 25 -4.45 -13.13 -3.65
CA ASN A 25 -5.26 -14.29 -4.03
C ASN A 25 -5.08 -14.73 -5.49
N SER A 26 -4.72 -13.82 -6.42
CA SER A 26 -4.58 -14.12 -7.85
C SER A 26 -3.54 -13.24 -8.55
N SER A 27 -3.07 -13.70 -9.71
CA SER A 27 -2.18 -12.92 -10.59
C SER A 27 -2.86 -11.66 -11.13
N GLU A 28 -4.15 -11.74 -11.45
CA GLU A 28 -4.96 -10.62 -11.93
C GLU A 28 -5.04 -9.51 -10.87
N GLN A 29 -5.28 -9.90 -9.61
CA GLN A 29 -5.33 -8.94 -8.51
C GLN A 29 -3.96 -8.30 -8.27
N LEU A 30 -2.88 -9.08 -8.34
CA LEU A 30 -1.52 -8.54 -8.25
C LEU A 30 -1.22 -7.54 -9.38
N ALA A 31 -1.64 -7.84 -10.61
CA ALA A 31 -1.49 -6.93 -11.75
C ALA A 31 -2.30 -5.65 -11.55
N ARG A 32 -3.54 -5.75 -11.05
CA ARG A 32 -4.39 -4.59 -10.71
C ARG A 32 -3.74 -3.71 -9.64
N ILE A 33 -3.26 -4.30 -8.55
CA ILE A 33 -2.54 -3.58 -7.48
C ILE A 33 -1.33 -2.85 -8.07
N THR A 34 -0.54 -3.55 -8.88
CA THR A 34 0.68 -2.99 -9.49
C THR A 34 0.34 -1.77 -10.37
N ALA A 35 -0.68 -1.89 -11.24
CA ALA A 35 -1.09 -0.79 -12.11
C ALA A 35 -1.61 0.44 -11.34
N LEU A 36 -2.38 0.24 -10.26
CA LEU A 36 -2.87 1.33 -9.41
C LEU A 36 -1.72 2.04 -8.69
N VAL A 37 -0.73 1.29 -8.21
CA VAL A 37 0.47 1.84 -7.57
C VAL A 37 1.31 2.63 -8.57
N GLU A 38 1.54 2.09 -9.77
CA GLU A 38 2.26 2.80 -10.84
C GLU A 38 1.54 4.09 -11.25
N THR A 39 0.21 4.06 -11.32
CA THR A 39 -0.61 5.25 -11.62
C THR A 39 -0.45 6.31 -10.55
N GLY A 40 -0.54 5.94 -9.26
CA GLY A 40 -0.34 6.90 -8.17
C GLY A 40 1.04 7.56 -8.17
N GLU A 41 2.08 6.80 -8.49
CA GLU A 41 3.44 7.32 -8.64
C GLU A 41 3.54 8.28 -9.83
N ALA A 42 2.93 7.94 -10.97
CA ALA A 42 2.87 8.80 -12.16
C ALA A 42 2.08 10.09 -11.93
N GLU A 43 1.09 10.09 -11.04
CA GLU A 43 0.31 11.27 -10.62
C GLU A 43 1.09 12.18 -9.64
N GLY A 44 2.29 11.78 -9.21
CA GLY A 44 3.17 12.57 -8.36
C GLY A 44 3.12 12.21 -6.87
N ALA A 45 2.47 11.09 -6.51
CA ALA A 45 2.62 10.53 -5.18
C ALA A 45 4.02 9.91 -5.03
N GLU A 46 4.60 10.04 -3.84
CA GLU A 46 5.92 9.48 -3.55
C GLU A 46 5.77 8.05 -3.02
N ARG A 47 6.26 7.08 -3.79
CA ARG A 47 6.26 5.68 -3.39
C ARG A 47 7.45 5.34 -2.48
N TRP A 48 7.19 4.60 -1.41
CA TRP A 48 8.21 3.87 -0.66
C TRP A 48 7.74 2.43 -0.44
N SER A 49 8.57 1.45 -0.79
CA SER A 49 8.29 0.03 -0.53
C SER A 49 9.23 -0.47 0.56
N ALA A 50 8.70 -1.31 1.47
CA ALA A 50 9.51 -1.91 2.52
C ALA A 50 10.59 -2.81 1.91
N PRO A 51 11.86 -2.71 2.36
CA PRO A 51 12.90 -3.65 1.98
C PRO A 51 12.56 -5.02 2.60
N CYS A 52 12.10 -5.95 1.78
CA CYS A 52 11.74 -7.30 2.18
C CYS A 52 12.04 -8.28 1.06
N GLU A 53 12.31 -9.53 1.42
CA GLU A 53 12.39 -10.62 0.46
C GLU A 53 10.98 -11.09 0.13
N LEU A 54 10.65 -11.10 -1.16
CA LEU A 54 9.41 -11.70 -1.64
C LEU A 54 9.67 -13.17 -1.95
N PRO A 55 8.78 -14.10 -1.55
CA PRO A 55 8.91 -15.49 -1.95
C PRO A 55 8.92 -15.65 -3.47
N SER A 56 9.66 -16.65 -3.97
CA SER A 56 9.89 -16.86 -5.41
C SER A 56 8.67 -17.39 -6.17
N SER A 57 7.65 -17.87 -5.45
CA SER A 57 6.41 -18.40 -6.02
C SER A 57 5.20 -17.88 -5.25
N GLY A 58 4.06 -17.78 -5.94
CA GLY A 58 2.86 -17.12 -5.44
C GLY A 58 2.78 -15.65 -5.87
N TYR A 59 1.75 -14.95 -5.40
CA TYR A 59 1.49 -13.57 -5.80
C TYR A 59 1.79 -12.66 -4.62
N TRP A 60 2.91 -11.96 -4.67
CA TRP A 60 3.39 -11.16 -3.53
C TRP A 60 3.57 -9.71 -3.93
N PHE A 61 3.25 -8.82 -2.99
CA PHE A 61 3.47 -7.39 -3.16
C PHE A 61 4.09 -6.83 -1.89
N ALA A 62 5.18 -6.07 -2.03
CA ALA A 62 5.88 -5.49 -0.89
C ALA A 62 4.98 -4.44 -0.19
N PRO A 63 4.97 -4.39 1.16
CA PRO A 63 4.26 -3.36 1.89
C PRO A 63 4.69 -1.97 1.43
N THR A 64 3.75 -1.19 0.94
CA THR A 64 4.02 0.07 0.24
C THR A 64 3.34 1.23 0.95
N LEU A 65 4.06 2.34 1.07
CA LEU A 65 3.59 3.60 1.63
C LEU A 65 3.67 4.68 0.56
N PHE A 66 2.56 5.38 0.32
CA PHE A 66 2.55 6.60 -0.46
C PHE A 66 2.51 7.83 0.44
N THR A 67 3.40 8.78 0.15
CA THR A 67 3.41 10.14 0.70
C THR A 67 3.17 11.15 -0.42
N ASN A 68 3.01 12.43 -0.07
CA ASN A 68 2.66 13.49 -1.02
C ASN A 68 1.36 13.19 -1.80
N VAL A 69 0.40 12.52 -1.16
CA VAL A 69 -0.86 12.12 -1.77
C VAL A 69 -1.86 13.28 -1.71
N THR A 70 -2.53 13.55 -2.82
CA THR A 70 -3.66 14.49 -2.88
C THR A 70 -4.96 13.72 -3.13
N GLN A 71 -6.11 14.33 -2.82
CA GLN A 71 -7.43 13.69 -3.06
C GLN A 71 -7.74 13.43 -4.54
N ALA A 72 -7.00 14.06 -5.46
CA ALA A 72 -7.18 13.83 -6.88
C ALA A 72 -6.51 12.52 -7.34
N HIS A 73 -5.52 12.01 -6.60
CA HIS A 73 -4.77 10.83 -6.99
C HIS A 73 -5.64 9.56 -6.91
N THR A 74 -5.43 8.67 -7.87
CA THR A 74 -6.03 7.33 -7.93
C THR A 74 -5.80 6.57 -6.63
N VAL A 75 -4.59 6.59 -6.07
CA VAL A 75 -4.25 5.91 -4.80
C VAL A 75 -4.93 6.49 -3.55
N ALA A 76 -5.64 7.61 -3.67
CA ALA A 76 -6.47 8.19 -2.59
C ALA A 76 -7.96 7.89 -2.76
N ARG A 77 -8.40 7.53 -3.97
CA ARG A 77 -9.82 7.42 -4.35
C ARG A 77 -10.25 5.98 -4.59
N ASP A 78 -9.37 5.21 -5.21
CA ASP A 78 -9.67 3.84 -5.62
C ASP A 78 -9.16 2.83 -4.61
N GLU A 79 -9.96 1.81 -4.37
CA GLU A 79 -9.59 0.73 -3.45
C GLU A 79 -8.59 -0.23 -4.10
N ILE A 80 -7.35 -0.20 -3.58
CA ILE A 80 -6.22 -0.98 -4.09
C ILE A 80 -6.36 -2.47 -3.71
N PHE A 81 -6.90 -2.80 -2.53
CA PHE A 81 -7.00 -4.17 -2.02
C PHE A 81 -5.66 -4.93 -2.00
N GLY A 82 -4.60 -4.25 -1.55
CA GLY A 82 -3.26 -4.80 -1.35
C GLY A 82 -2.59 -4.16 -0.14
N PRO A 83 -1.35 -4.55 0.20
CA PRO A 83 -0.61 -3.99 1.33
C PRO A 83 -0.05 -2.59 1.01
N VAL A 84 -0.93 -1.65 0.65
CA VAL A 84 -0.61 -0.28 0.22
C VAL A 84 -1.33 0.71 1.13
N LEU A 85 -0.58 1.65 1.71
CA LEU A 85 -1.10 2.71 2.57
C LEU A 85 -0.81 4.08 1.94
N SER A 86 -1.84 4.89 1.75
CA SER A 86 -1.72 6.29 1.32
C SER A 86 -1.82 7.23 2.53
N VAL A 87 -0.91 8.19 2.64
CA VAL A 87 -0.93 9.20 3.72
C VAL A 87 -1.18 10.59 3.13
N LEU A 88 -2.27 11.20 3.60
CA LEU A 88 -2.67 12.56 3.26
C LEU A 88 -2.54 13.44 4.50
N SER A 89 -2.05 14.66 4.32
CA SER A 89 -2.02 15.67 5.38
C SER A 89 -3.26 16.57 5.33
N PHE A 90 -3.59 17.13 6.48
CA PHE A 90 -4.64 18.14 6.66
C PHE A 90 -4.14 19.16 7.69
N ARG A 91 -4.73 20.35 7.69
CA ARG A 91 -4.37 21.45 8.59
C ARG A 91 -5.36 21.65 9.72
N THR A 92 -6.62 21.27 9.52
CA THR A 92 -7.67 21.39 10.54
C THR A 92 -8.45 20.09 10.69
N PRO A 93 -9.05 19.83 11.87
CA PRO A 93 -9.94 18.67 12.05
C PRO A 93 -11.11 18.66 11.06
N ASP A 94 -11.71 19.82 10.76
CA ASP A 94 -12.81 19.92 9.80
C ASP A 94 -12.38 19.55 8.38
N GLU A 95 -11.16 19.94 7.97
CA GLU A 95 -10.58 19.50 6.70
C GLU A 95 -10.40 17.98 6.67
N ALA A 96 -9.96 17.36 7.77
CA ALA A 96 -9.81 15.91 7.84
C ALA A 96 -11.15 15.19 7.64
N VAL A 97 -12.22 15.68 8.28
CA VAL A 97 -13.59 15.14 8.13
C VAL A 97 -14.08 15.31 6.70
N ALA A 98 -13.90 16.50 6.11
CA ALA A 98 -14.28 16.76 4.72
C ALA A 98 -13.48 15.93 3.71
N LYS A 99 -12.25 15.52 4.05
CA LYS A 99 -11.43 14.64 3.20
C LYS A 99 -11.80 13.16 3.31
N ALA A 100 -12.38 12.75 4.43
CA ALA A 100 -12.71 11.36 4.72
C ALA A 100 -14.13 10.96 4.28
N ASN A 101 -15.04 11.93 4.17
CA ASN A 101 -16.40 11.75 3.65
C ASN A 101 -16.45 11.94 2.13
#